data_AF-E3CAQ7-F1
#
_entry.id   AF-E3CAQ7-F1
#
_cell.length_a   1.000
_cell.length_b   1.000
_cell.length_c   1.000
_cell.angle_alpha   90.00
_cell.angle_beta   90.00
_cell.angle_gamma   90.00
#
_symmetry.space_group_name_H-M   'P 1'
#
loop_
_entity.id
_entity.type
_entity.pdbx_description
1 polymer ?
#
loop_
_entity_poly.entity_id
_entity_poly.type
_entity_poly.pdbx_seq_one_letter_code
_entity_poly.pdbx_strand_id
1 'polypeptide(L)'
;MKAVYTWDGNNLYIPTANKTVPDDYQLAGNETFDEPPKDANGYGLLMPIKRQGSQWIGATQEEYQAAHPAVPVKPSESVQAMNSLGMQVAELTKENQQLKQSVNALGLQLAQVTMSKKNENGGN
;
A
#
# COMPACT_ATOMS: atom_id res chain seq x y z
N MET A 1 -0.62 2.93 -40.98
CA MET A 1 0.07 2.00 -40.05
C MET A 1 -0.97 1.42 -39.10
N LYS A 2 -0.91 0.12 -38.80
CA LYS A 2 -1.85 -0.61 -37.93
C LYS A 2 -1.11 -1.44 -36.89
N ALA A 3 -1.72 -1.65 -35.73
CA ALA A 3 -1.21 -2.59 -34.72
C ALA A 3 -1.65 -4.02 -35.06
N VAL A 4 -0.74 -4.97 -34.91
CA VAL A 4 -0.99 -6.40 -35.05
C VAL A 4 -0.78 -7.08 -33.71
N TYR A 5 -1.76 -7.90 -33.33
CA TYR A 5 -1.79 -8.69 -32.11
C TYR A 5 -1.62 -10.16 -32.43
N THR A 6 -0.76 -10.83 -31.66
CA THR A 6 -0.29 -12.19 -31.97
C THR A 6 -0.66 -13.16 -30.86
N TRP A 7 -0.96 -14.41 -31.20
CA TRP A 7 -1.15 -15.51 -30.25
C TRP A 7 -0.24 -16.71 -30.52
N ASP A 8 -0.05 -17.56 -29.50
CA ASP A 8 0.75 -18.78 -29.54
C ASP A 8 -0.03 -20.01 -30.05
N GLY A 9 0.63 -21.17 -30.09
CA GLY A 9 0.00 -22.43 -30.52
C GLY A 9 -1.16 -22.93 -29.62
N ASN A 10 -1.34 -22.33 -28.44
CA ASN A 10 -2.44 -22.60 -27.51
C ASN A 10 -3.52 -21.52 -27.55
N ASN A 11 -3.48 -20.65 -28.56
CA ASN A 11 -4.33 -19.46 -28.69
C ASN A 11 -4.14 -18.42 -27.58
N LEU A 12 -3.05 -18.45 -26.83
CA LEU A 12 -2.75 -17.45 -25.80
C LEU A 12 -2.16 -16.20 -26.43
N TYR A 13 -2.70 -15.05 -26.06
CA TYR A 13 -2.19 -13.74 -26.48
C TYR A 13 -0.75 -13.52 -26.00
N ILE A 14 0.10 -12.97 -26.88
CA ILE A 14 1.52 -12.68 -26.62
C ILE A 14 1.76 -11.15 -26.73
N PRO A 15 1.65 -10.38 -25.62
CA PRO A 15 1.80 -8.92 -25.65
C PRO A 15 3.16 -8.45 -26.20
N THR A 16 4.22 -9.21 -25.94
CA THR A 16 5.59 -8.88 -26.36
C THR A 16 5.83 -9.09 -27.85
N ALA A 17 4.92 -9.76 -28.56
CA ALA A 17 5.02 -10.02 -30.00
C ALA A 17 4.19 -9.04 -30.84
N ASN A 18 3.57 -8.04 -30.21
CA ASN A 18 2.81 -7.02 -30.93
C ASN A 18 3.75 -6.16 -31.79
N LYS A 19 3.26 -5.80 -32.97
CA LYS A 19 4.03 -5.01 -33.93
C LYS A 19 3.16 -3.99 -34.64
N THR A 20 3.77 -2.91 -35.10
CA THR A 20 3.09 -1.94 -35.97
C THR A 20 3.54 -2.17 -37.41
N VAL A 21 2.57 -2.30 -38.31
CA VAL A 21 2.80 -2.65 -39.71
C VAL A 21 2.16 -1.63 -40.66
N PRO A 22 2.58 -1.57 -41.93
CA PRO A 22 1.89 -0.80 -42.98
C PRO A 22 0.42 -1.20 -43.19
N ASP A 23 -0.36 -0.35 -43.86
CA ASP A 23 -1.81 -0.56 -44.00
C ASP A 23 -2.20 -1.70 -44.95
N ASP A 24 -1.30 -2.05 -45.86
CA ASP A 24 -1.36 -3.12 -46.86
C ASP A 24 -0.78 -4.46 -46.36
N TYR A 25 -0.34 -4.52 -45.10
CA TYR A 25 0.21 -5.73 -44.49
C TYR A 25 -0.83 -6.86 -44.47
N GLN A 26 -0.38 -8.06 -44.85
CA GLN A 26 -1.19 -9.28 -44.80
C GLN A 26 -0.91 -10.04 -43.51
N LEU A 27 -1.96 -10.29 -42.73
CA LEU A 27 -1.88 -11.03 -41.46
C LEU A 27 -1.42 -12.48 -41.68
N ALA A 28 -0.53 -12.95 -40.83
CA ALA A 28 -0.27 -14.38 -40.69
C ALA A 28 -1.42 -15.10 -39.96
N GLY A 29 -1.46 -16.42 -40.00
CA GLY A 29 -2.55 -17.22 -39.42
C GLY A 29 -2.75 -17.07 -37.91
N ASN A 30 -1.75 -16.55 -37.20
CA ASN A 30 -1.79 -16.30 -35.76
C ASN A 30 -1.78 -14.79 -35.41
N GLU A 31 -2.25 -13.95 -36.33
CA GLU A 31 -2.27 -12.50 -36.21
C GLU A 31 -3.67 -11.92 -36.41
N THR A 32 -3.97 -10.81 -35.73
CA THR A 32 -5.20 -10.04 -35.96
C THR A 32 -4.95 -8.54 -35.78
N PHE A 33 -5.76 -7.73 -36.46
CA PHE A 33 -5.87 -6.30 -36.18
C PHE A 33 -6.86 -6.00 -35.04
N ASP A 34 -7.63 -7.01 -34.60
CA ASP A 34 -8.57 -6.87 -33.49
C ASP A 34 -7.81 -6.69 -32.18
N GLU A 35 -8.01 -5.54 -31.54
CA GLU A 35 -7.37 -5.25 -30.27
C GLU A 35 -7.91 -6.15 -29.14
N PRO A 36 -7.03 -6.79 -28.34
CA PRO A 36 -7.45 -7.55 -27.17
C PRO A 36 -8.08 -6.62 -26.11
N PRO A 37 -9.01 -7.15 -25.29
CA PRO A 37 -9.71 -6.38 -24.29
C PRO A 37 -8.72 -5.75 -23.29
N LYS A 38 -8.88 -4.46 -23.05
CA LYS A 38 -8.11 -3.68 -22.08
C LYS A 38 -8.93 -3.41 -20.82
N ASP A 39 -8.25 -3.33 -19.69
CA ASP A 39 -8.80 -2.85 -18.44
C ASP A 39 -8.90 -1.31 -18.47
N ALA A 40 -9.45 -0.73 -17.39
CA ALA A 40 -9.62 0.72 -17.27
C ALA A 40 -8.30 1.52 -17.30
N ASN A 41 -7.15 0.86 -17.19
CA ASN A 41 -5.82 1.46 -17.19
C ASN A 41 -5.06 1.20 -18.50
N GLY A 42 -5.68 0.55 -19.49
CA GLY A 42 -5.07 0.26 -20.79
C GLY A 42 -4.18 -0.99 -20.83
N TYR A 43 -4.14 -1.79 -19.76
CA TYR A 43 -3.47 -3.09 -19.72
C TYR A 43 -4.42 -4.20 -20.16
N GLY A 44 -3.94 -5.30 -20.73
CA GLY A 44 -4.82 -6.43 -21.10
C GLY A 44 -5.59 -6.94 -19.88
N LEU A 45 -6.92 -7.05 -19.97
CA LEU A 45 -7.75 -7.62 -18.90
C LEU A 45 -7.25 -9.01 -18.53
N LEU A 46 -7.08 -9.25 -17.23
CA LEU A 46 -6.83 -10.53 -16.55
C LEU A 46 -6.28 -11.63 -17.46
N MET A 47 -4.96 -11.69 -17.61
CA MET A 47 -4.31 -12.80 -18.28
C MET A 47 -4.64 -14.13 -17.56
N PRO A 48 -4.78 -15.25 -18.29
CA PRO A 48 -4.58 -15.41 -19.74
C PRO A 48 -5.73 -14.89 -20.61
N ILE A 49 -5.41 -14.19 -21.72
CA ILE A 49 -6.35 -13.88 -22.81
C ILE A 49 -6.19 -14.94 -23.91
N LYS A 50 -7.29 -15.55 -24.33
CA LYS A 50 -7.32 -16.57 -25.40
C LYS A 50 -8.09 -16.11 -26.62
N ARG A 51 -7.61 -16.49 -27.80
CA ARG A 51 -8.34 -16.35 -29.07
C ARG A 51 -9.36 -17.48 -29.20
N GLN A 52 -10.64 -17.13 -29.32
CA GLN A 52 -11.71 -18.07 -29.68
C GLN A 52 -12.41 -17.55 -30.94
N GLY A 53 -12.09 -18.16 -32.08
CA GLY A 53 -12.57 -17.68 -33.37
C GLY A 53 -12.11 -16.26 -33.67
N SER A 54 -13.06 -15.34 -33.88
CA SER A 54 -12.79 -13.92 -34.13
C SER A 54 -12.81 -13.05 -32.86
N GLN A 55 -12.90 -13.64 -31.67
CA GLN A 55 -13.00 -12.91 -30.41
C GLN A 55 -11.85 -13.22 -29.46
N TRP A 56 -11.55 -12.24 -28.61
CA TRP A 56 -10.64 -12.38 -27.49
C TRP A 56 -11.46 -12.64 -26.21
N ILE A 57 -11.07 -13.65 -25.44
CA ILE A 57 -11.72 -14.00 -24.17
C ILE A 57 -10.66 -13.93 -23.08
N GLY A 58 -10.84 -13.00 -22.13
CA GLY A 58 -10.00 -12.87 -20.93
C GLY A 58 -10.37 -13.89 -19.86
N ALA A 59 -9.51 -14.02 -18.85
CA ALA A 59 -9.79 -14.87 -17.68
C ALA A 59 -10.93 -14.27 -16.83
N THR A 60 -11.64 -15.12 -16.08
CA THR A 60 -12.58 -14.62 -15.07
C THR A 60 -11.83 -13.99 -13.90
N GLN A 61 -12.54 -13.18 -13.11
CA GLN A 61 -12.01 -12.57 -11.90
C GLN A 61 -11.57 -13.63 -10.87
N GLU A 62 -12.20 -14.81 -10.83
CA GLU A 62 -11.74 -15.92 -10.00
C GLU A 62 -10.45 -16.56 -10.54
N GLU A 63 -10.37 -16.82 -11.84
CA GLU A 63 -9.18 -17.42 -12.47
C GLU A 63 -7.94 -16.54 -12.29
N TYR A 64 -8.11 -15.22 -12.40
CA TYR A 64 -7.04 -14.28 -12.12
C TYR A 64 -6.60 -14.31 -10.65
N GLN A 65 -7.53 -14.29 -9.70
CA GLN A 65 -7.19 -14.35 -8.28
C GLN A 65 -6.53 -15.68 -7.89
N ALA A 66 -6.91 -16.78 -8.53
CA ALA A 66 -6.28 -18.08 -8.32
C ALA A 66 -4.83 -18.10 -8.84
N ALA A 67 -4.56 -17.47 -9.99
CA ALA A 67 -3.21 -17.34 -10.54
C ALA A 67 -2.36 -16.26 -9.86
N HIS A 68 -3.01 -15.27 -9.24
CA HIS A 68 -2.39 -14.15 -8.53
C HIS A 68 -2.85 -14.13 -7.07
N PRO A 69 -2.45 -15.11 -6.25
CA PRO A 69 -2.81 -15.12 -4.84
C PRO A 69 -2.33 -13.83 -4.17
N ALA A 70 -3.21 -13.20 -3.41
CA ALA A 70 -2.87 -11.99 -2.67
C ALA A 70 -1.69 -12.27 -1.74
N VAL A 71 -0.57 -11.60 -1.97
CA VAL A 71 0.58 -11.67 -1.07
C VAL A 71 0.19 -10.92 0.21
N PRO A 72 0.23 -11.55 1.39
CA PRO A 72 -0.01 -10.85 2.64
C PRO A 72 0.97 -9.67 2.74
N VAL A 73 0.46 -8.45 2.76
CA VAL A 73 1.30 -7.26 2.91
C VAL A 73 1.79 -7.23 4.36
N LYS A 74 3.01 -7.72 4.59
CA LYS A 74 3.70 -7.50 5.86
C LYS A 74 4.00 -6.00 5.98
N PRO A 75 3.71 -5.34 7.12
CA PRO A 75 4.13 -3.97 7.35
C PRO A 75 5.64 -3.85 7.13
N SER A 76 6.08 -2.82 6.41
CA SER A 76 7.51 -2.58 6.22
C SER A 76 8.21 -2.40 7.57
N GLU A 77 9.51 -2.66 7.61
CA GLU A 77 10.32 -2.43 8.82
C GLU A 77 10.22 -0.98 9.29
N SER A 78 10.10 -0.02 8.36
CA SER A 78 9.89 1.39 8.69
C SER A 78 8.57 1.67 9.40
N VAL A 79 7.47 1.02 8.99
CA VAL A 79 6.17 1.16 9.66
C VAL A 79 6.22 0.54 11.06
N GLN A 80 6.89 -0.60 11.23
CA GLN A 80 7.06 -1.25 12.53
C GLN A 80 7.93 -0.40 13.48
N ALA A 81 9.01 0.19 12.96
CA ALA A 81 9.90 1.06 13.71
C ALA A 81 9.17 2.34 14.16
N MET A 82 8.38 2.96 13.27
CA MET A 82 7.60 4.16 13.60
C MET A 82 6.54 3.89 14.67
N ASN A 83 5.87 2.74 14.62
CA ASN A 83 4.93 2.34 15.67
C ASN A 83 5.65 2.17 17.02
N SER A 84 6.77 1.46 17.02
CA SER A 84 7.60 1.24 18.22
C SER A 84 8.08 2.57 18.82
N LEU A 85 8.50 3.52 17.98
CA LEU A 85 8.89 4.86 18.40
C LEU A 85 7.70 5.64 18.99
N GLY A 86 6.54 5.58 18.33
CA GLY A 86 5.32 6.23 18.81
C GLY A 86 4.91 5.74 20.20
N MET A 87 4.99 4.44 20.44
CA MET A 87 4.74 3.85 21.76
C MET A 87 5.73 4.34 22.83
N GLN A 88 7.02 4.42 22.49
CA GLN A 88 8.04 4.93 23.43
C GLN A 88 7.81 6.42 23.77
N VAL A 89 7.48 7.24 22.77
CA VAL A 89 7.17 8.66 22.98
C VAL A 89 5.93 8.84 23.84
N ALA A 90 4.91 8.00 23.67
CA ALA A 90 3.70 8.03 24.49
C ALA A 90 4.02 7.71 25.96
N GLU A 91 4.84 6.69 26.22
CA GLU A 91 5.24 6.33 27.59
C GLU A 91 6.07 7.45 28.24
N LEU A 92 7.08 7.97 27.53
CA LEU A 92 7.89 9.10 28.02
C LEU A 92 7.02 10.34 28.32
N THR A 93 6.01 10.60 27.50
CA THR A 93 5.08 11.72 27.71
C THR A 93 4.30 11.53 29.01
N LYS A 94 3.84 10.31 29.27
CA LYS A 94 3.10 9.95 30.48
C LYS A 94 3.98 10.05 31.74
N GLU A 95 5.20 9.52 31.70
CA GLU A 95 6.16 9.64 32.79
C GLU A 95 6.48 11.11 33.11
N ASN A 96 6.65 11.94 32.08
CA ASN A 96 6.92 13.37 32.26
C ASN A 96 5.73 14.11 32.91
N GLN A 97 4.50 13.75 32.54
CA GLN A 97 3.30 14.30 33.20
C GLN A 97 3.22 13.90 34.68
N GLN A 98 3.51 12.65 35.01
CA GLN A 98 3.55 12.19 36.40
C GLN A 98 4.62 12.92 37.21
N LEU A 99 5.82 13.07 36.65
CA LEU A 99 6.91 13.80 37.30
C LEU A 99 6.53 15.25 37.58
N LYS A 100 5.90 15.94 36.63
CA LYS A 100 5.40 17.32 36.82
C LYS A 100 4.40 17.41 37.98
N GLN A 101 3.49 16.44 38.09
CA GLN A 101 2.53 16.39 39.19
C GLN A 101 3.24 16.20 40.54
N SER A 102 4.22 15.29 40.62
CA SER A 102 5.01 15.05 41.83
C SER A 102 5.81 16.29 42.23
N VAL A 103 6.46 16.97 41.28
CA VAL A 103 7.21 18.21 41.54
C VAL A 103 6.28 19.31 42.06
N ASN A 104 5.11 19.48 41.47
CA ASN A 104 4.13 20.45 41.95
C ASN A 104 3.66 20.14 43.39
N ALA A 105 3.38 18.86 43.69
CA ALA A 105 2.98 18.44 45.04
C ALA A 105 4.07 18.73 46.07
N LEU A 106 5.34 18.42 45.75
CA LEU A 106 6.49 18.73 46.61
C LEU A 106 6.65 20.24 46.81
N GLY A 107 6.48 21.04 45.76
CA GLY A 107 6.51 22.50 45.85
C GLY A 107 5.45 23.06 46.80
N LEU A 108 4.23 22.55 46.73
CA LEU A 108 3.14 22.92 47.65
C LEU A 108 3.44 22.51 49.09
N GLN A 109 3.96 21.30 49.32
CA GLN A 109 4.36 20.84 50.65
C GLN A 109 5.47 21.72 51.24
N LEU A 110 6.48 22.08 50.43
CA LEU A 110 7.55 22.98 50.88
C LEU A 110 7.02 24.37 51.22
N ALA A 111 6.13 24.93 50.40
CA ALA A 111 5.47 26.20 50.67
C ALA A 111 4.67 26.17 51.99
N GLN A 112 3.94 25.08 52.26
CA GLN A 112 3.22 24.91 53.52
C GLN A 112 4.17 24.87 54.73
N VAL A 113 5.24 24.06 54.66
CA VAL A 113 6.23 23.97 55.76
C VAL A 113 6.91 25.31 56.04
N THR A 114 7.30 26.04 54.98
CA THR A 114 7.96 27.35 55.11
C THR A 114 7.01 28.42 55.66
N MET A 115 5.74 28.42 55.26
CA MET A 115 4.71 29.27 55.84
C MET A 115 4.53 28.94 57.33
N SER A 116 4.29 27.67 57.70
CA SER A 116 4.10 27.27 59.09
C SER A 116 5.26 27.71 60.00
N LYS A 117 6.51 27.55 59.56
CA LYS A 117 7.69 28.01 60.31
C LYS A 117 7.78 29.54 60.47
N LYS A 118 7.29 30.31 59.49
CA LYS A 118 7.25 31.78 59.56
C LYS A 118 6.22 32.28 60.59
N ASN A 119 5.18 31.49 60.82
CA ASN A 119 4.10 31.80 61.78
C ASN A 119 4.54 31.56 63.23
N GLU A 120 5.44 30.59 63.45
CA GLU A 120 5.93 30.20 64.78
C GLU A 120 7.02 31.14 65.33
N ASN A 121 7.78 31.84 64.47
CA ASN A 121 8.85 32.75 64.88
C ASN A 121 8.44 34.24 64.94
N GLY A 122 7.16 34.56 64.76
CA GLY A 122 6.65 35.94 64.73
C GLY A 122 6.06 36.47 66.05
N GLY A 123 6.12 35.69 67.13
CA GLY A 123 5.57 36.07 68.44
C GLY A 123 6.63 36.19 69.52
N ASN A 124 7.29 37.35 69.60
CA ASN A 124 7.66 38.04 70.84
C ASN A 124 8.09 39.48 70.54
#